data_AF-A0A7H0HX25-F1
#
_entry.id   AF-A0A7H0HX25-F1
#
_cell.length_a   1.000
_cell.length_b   1.000
_cell.length_c   1.000
_cell.angle_alpha   90.00
_cell.angle_beta   90.00
_cell.angle_gamma   90.00
#
_symmetry.space_group_name_H-M   'P 1'
#
loop_
_entity.id
_entity.type
_entity.pdbx_description
1 polymer ?
#
loop_
_entity_poly.entity_id
_entity_poly.type
_entity_poly.pdbx_seq_one_letter_code
_entity_poly.pdbx_strand_id
1 'polypeptide(L)' 'MGEREFSAFIAEAVERELRGQVLDEYLADYESRKGPVSEPARQRARQVFDEVFAEEAEWPAAG' A
#
# COMPACT_ATOMS: atom_id res chain seq x y z
N MET A 1 -9.75 0.58 25.43
CA MET A 1 -8.76 1.15 24.49
C MET A 1 -7.76 1.95 25.28
N GLY A 2 -6.55 1.41 25.41
CA GLY A 2 -5.41 2.18 25.90
C GLY A 2 -4.79 2.99 24.76
N GLU A 3 -4.07 4.06 25.09
CA GLU A 3 -3.38 4.96 24.15
C GLU A 3 -2.52 4.24 23.10
N ARG A 4 -1.95 3.08 23.45
CA ARG A 4 -1.11 2.24 22.57
C ARG A 4 -1.88 1.55 21.43
N GLU A 5 -3.12 1.12 21.67
CA GLU A 5 -3.94 0.45 20.64
C GLU A 5 -4.42 1.45 19.59
N PHE A 6 -4.73 2.68 20.03
CA PHE A 6 -5.09 3.77 19.13
C PHE A 6 -3.90 4.20 18.26
N SER A 7 -2.69 4.29 18.84
CA SER A 7 -1.48 4.62 18.07
C SER A 7 -1.14 3.58 17.01
N ALA A 8 -1.32 2.28 17.29
CA ALA A 8 -1.06 1.21 16.33
C ALA A 8 -2.03 1.24 15.15
N PHE A 9 -3.32 1.45 15.42
CA PHE A 9 -4.35 1.60 14.38
C PHE A 9 -4.08 2.80 13.46
N ILE A 10 -3.69 3.94 14.04
CA ILE A 10 -3.33 5.13 13.23
C ILE A 10 -2.08 4.86 12.38
N ALA A 11 -1.08 4.18 12.93
CA ALA A 11 0.13 3.82 12.18
C ALA A 11 -0.20 2.90 10.97
N GLU A 12 -1.02 1.87 11.18
CA GLU A 12 -1.45 0.96 10.11
C GLU A 12 -2.24 1.71 9.01
N ALA A 13 -3.16 2.60 9.41
CA ALA A 13 -3.93 3.39 8.46
C ALA A 13 -3.03 4.35 7.65
N VAL A 14 -2.04 4.97 8.29
CA VAL A 14 -1.07 5.86 7.63
C VAL A 14 -0.17 5.07 6.68
N GLU A 15 0.29 3.89 7.10
CA GLU A 15 1.11 3.03 6.25
C GLU A 15 0.35 2.60 5.00
N ARG A 16 -0.91 2.18 5.14
CA ARG A 16 -1.78 1.83 4.01
C ARG A 16 -1.96 2.98 3.03
N GLU A 17 -2.14 4.20 3.54
CA GLU A 17 -2.27 5.40 2.71
C GLU A 17 -0.98 5.71 1.94
N LEU A 18 0.17 5.70 2.62
CA LEU A 18 1.48 5.94 2.00
C LEU A 18 1.80 4.90 0.93
N ARG A 19 1.53 3.62 1.20
CA ARG A 19 1.63 2.52 0.23
C ARG A 19 0.81 2.82 -1.01
N GLY A 20 -0.40 3.32 -0.83
CA GLY A 20 -1.25 3.73 -1.93
C GLY A 20 -0.65 4.82 -2.80
N GLN A 21 -0.09 5.86 -2.17
CA GLN A 21 0.53 6.98 -2.87
C GLN A 21 1.76 6.56 -3.68
N VAL A 22 2.59 5.66 -3.14
CA VAL A 22 3.76 5.11 -3.84
C VAL A 22 3.35 4.37 -5.11
N LEU A 23 2.30 3.54 -5.03
CA LEU A 23 1.82 2.82 -6.21
C LEU A 23 1.26 3.78 -7.26
N ASP A 24 0.51 4.80 -6.84
CA ASP A 24 -0.07 5.79 -7.74
C ASP A 24 1.01 6.61 -8.45
N GLU A 25 2.08 7.00 -7.75
CA GLU A 25 3.24 7.68 -8.32
C GLU A 25 3.96 6.80 -9.35
N TYR A 26 4.19 5.52 -9.01
CA TYR A 26 4.81 4.57 -9.92
C TYR A 26 3.98 4.35 -11.20
N LEU A 27 2.66 4.21 -11.07
CA LEU A 27 1.75 4.04 -12.21
C LEU A 27 1.74 5.30 -13.09
N ALA A 28 1.69 6.49 -12.50
CA ALA A 28 1.71 7.75 -13.24
C ALA A 28 3.01 7.90 -14.06
N ASP A 29 4.16 7.58 -13.46
CA ASP A 29 5.45 7.58 -14.13
C ASP A 29 5.53 6.52 -15.25
N TYR A 30 5.06 5.30 -15.00
CA TYR A 30 5.00 4.25 -16.02
C TYR A 30 4.15 4.69 -17.22
N GLU A 31 2.95 5.23 -16.95
CA GLU A 31 2.03 5.68 -17.99
C GLU A 31 2.58 6.85 -18.80
N SER A 32 3.33 7.74 -18.17
CA SER A 32 4.06 8.82 -18.86
C SER A 32 5.03 8.28 -19.91
N ARG A 33 5.72 7.17 -19.60
CA ARG A 33 6.75 6.58 -20.47
C ARG A 33 6.21 5.57 -21.48
N LYS A 34 5.13 4.86 -21.14
CA LYS A 34 4.66 3.67 -21.86
C LYS A 34 3.24 3.79 -22.39
N GLY A 35 2.54 4.87 -22.05
CA GLY A 35 1.12 5.05 -22.35
C GLY A 35 0.20 4.48 -21.26
N PRO A 36 -1.11 4.77 -21.36
CA PRO A 36 -2.07 4.50 -20.29
C PRO A 36 -2.19 3.00 -19.98
N VAL A 37 -2.30 2.67 -18.70
CA VAL A 37 -2.63 1.34 -18.23
C VAL A 37 -4.14 1.19 -18.20
N SER A 38 -4.65 0.03 -18.60
CA SER A 38 -6.08 -0.23 -18.54
C SER A 38 -6.55 -0.28 -17.08
N GLU A 39 -7.78 0.18 -16.85
CA GLU A 39 -8.38 0.20 -15.51
C GLU A 39 -8.34 -1.20 -14.81
N PRO A 40 -8.62 -2.33 -15.48
CA PRO A 40 -8.49 -3.65 -14.86
C PRO A 40 -7.04 -4.03 -14.50
N ALA A 41 -6.04 -3.50 -15.22
CA ALA A 41 -4.64 -3.73 -14.88
C ALA A 41 -4.20 -2.86 -13.70
N ARG A 42 -4.69 -1.61 -13.60
CA ARG A 42 -4.50 -0.76 -12.42
C ARG A 42 -5.09 -1.39 -11.15
N GLN A 43 -6.32 -1.92 -11.24
CA GLN A 43 -6.96 -2.60 -10.11
C GLN A 43 -6.19 -3.85 -9.67
N ARG A 44 -5.71 -4.66 -10.63
CA ARG A 44 -4.85 -5.81 -10.31
C ARG A 44 -3.52 -5.40 -9.67
N ALA A 45 -2.90 -4.31 -10.14
CA ALA A 45 -1.68 -3.79 -9.53
C ALA A 45 -1.93 -3.38 -8.07
N ARG A 46 -3.07 -2.72 -7.79
CA ARG A 46 -3.47 -2.38 -6.42
C ARG A 46 -3.66 -3.60 -5.54
N GLN A 47 -4.35 -4.62 -6.05
CA GLN A 47 -4.57 -5.87 -5.31
C GLN A 47 -3.26 -6.56 -4.94
N VAL A 48 -2.36 -6.73 -5.91
CA VAL A 48 -1.05 -7.38 -5.68
C VAL A 48 -0.22 -6.57 -4.70
N PHE A 49 -0.22 -5.24 -4.82
CA PHE A 49 0.51 -4.37 -3.91
C PHE A 49 -0.02 -4.50 -2.48
N ASP A 50 -1.34 -4.46 -2.30
CA ASP A 50 -1.95 -4.63 -0.98
C ASP A 50 -1.67 -6.03 -0.39
N GLU A 51 -1.69 -7.10 -1.20
CA GLU A 51 -1.44 -8.49 -0.78
C GLU A 51 0.00 -8.70 -0.28
N VAL A 52 1.00 -8.26 -1.05
CA VAL A 52 2.42 -8.40 -0.69
C VAL A 52 2.73 -7.78 0.68
N PHE A 53 2.19 -6.58 0.94
CA PHE A 53 2.44 -5.89 2.20
C PHE A 53 1.47 -6.27 3.32
N ALA A 54 0.39 -7.00 3.02
CA ALA A 54 -0.44 -7.63 4.05
C ALA A 54 0.25 -8.88 4.60
N GLU A 55 0.94 -9.65 3.74
CA GLU A 55 1.71 -10.83 4.15
C GLU A 55 3.00 -10.45 4.91
N GLU A 56 3.66 -9.32 4.58
CA GLU A 56 4.83 -8.83 5.33
C GLU A 56 4.49 -8.29 6.74
N ALA A 57 3.22 -7.94 7.01
CA ALA A 57 2.78 -7.49 8.34
C ALA A 57 2.83 -8.63 9.40
N GLU A 58 3.08 -9.88 8.99
CA GLU A 58 3.26 -11.04 9.89
C GLU A 58 4.73 -11.27 10.33
N TRP A 59 5.69 -10.40 10.02
CA TRP A 59 7.05 -10.51 10.57
C TRP A 59 7.16 -9.85 11.96
N PRO A 60 7.75 -10.50 12.98
CA PRO A 60 7.51 -10.15 14.37
C PRO A 60 7.99 -8.74 14.69
N ALA A 61 7.12 -7.96 15.34
CA ALA A 61 7.54 -6.83 16.14
C ALA A 61 8.69 -7.29 17.03
N ALA A 62 9.90 -6.76 16.79
CA ALA A 62 11.07 -7.06 17.59
C ALA A 62 10.73 -6.84 19.07
N GLY A 63 10.97 -7.87 19.88
CA GLY A 63 10.76 -7.87 21.33
C GLY A 63 11.73 -6.98 22.10
#